data_AF-A0A929Z1A2-F1
#
_entry.id   AF-A0A929Z1A2-F1
#
_cell.length_a   1.000
_cell.length_b   1.000
_cell.length_c   1.000
_cell.angle_alpha   90.00
_cell.angle_beta   90.00
_cell.angle_gamma   90.00
#
_symmetry.space_group_name_H-M   'P 1'
#
loop_
_entity.id
_entity.type
_entity.pdbx_description
1 polymer ?
#
loop_
_entity_poly.entity_id
_entity_poly.type
_entity_poly.pdbx_seq_one_letter_code
_entity_poly.pdbx_strand_id
1 'polypeptide(L)' 'KIIHYKCNCSNEKIDNMLLGLGKKELNDMIEEGKEIEISCNFCDKKYKRSVEHIKNLLNKL' A
#
# COMPACT_ATOMS: atom_id res chain seq x y z
N LYS A 1 15.96 4.03 -32.23
CA LYS A 1 16.05 3.76 -30.77
C LYS A 1 14.66 3.98 -30.19
N ILE A 2 13.98 2.94 -29.70
CA ILE A 2 12.61 3.05 -29.20
C ILE A 2 12.69 3.32 -27.69
N ILE A 3 12.02 4.38 -27.22
CA ILE A 3 11.92 4.72 -25.80
C ILE A 3 10.56 4.22 -25.33
N HIS A 4 10.55 3.42 -24.27
CA HIS A 4 9.33 2.94 -23.63
C HIS A 4 9.17 3.56 -22.25
N TYR A 5 7.93 3.93 -21.93
CA TYR A 5 7.55 4.31 -20.57
C TYR A 5 7.55 3.08 -19.66
N LYS A 6 8.14 3.20 -18.47
CA LYS A 6 8.10 2.15 -17.43
C LYS A 6 7.76 2.77 -16.09
N CYS A 7 6.60 2.41 -15.56
CA CYS A 7 6.24 2.74 -14.18
C CYS A 7 7.13 1.96 -13.19
N ASN A 8 7.47 2.60 -12.07
CA ASN A 8 8.30 2.04 -11.02
C ASN A 8 7.53 1.74 -9.72
N CYS A 9 6.19 1.62 -9.78
CA CYS A 9 5.39 1.20 -8.64
C CYS A 9 5.76 -0.24 -8.22
N SER A 10 5.75 -0.50 -6.92
CA SER A 10 6.07 -1.82 -6.36
C SER A 10 5.30 -2.04 -5.06
N ASN A 11 5.16 -3.30 -4.65
CA ASN A 11 4.54 -3.64 -3.36
C ASN A 11 5.26 -2.95 -2.19
N GLU A 12 6.59 -2.90 -2.23
CA GLU A 12 7.41 -2.24 -1.20
C GLU A 12 7.09 -0.76 -1.06
N LYS A 13 6.91 -0.03 -2.17
CA LYS A 13 6.53 1.39 -2.13
C LYS A 13 5.15 1.62 -1.52
N ILE A 14 4.21 0.73 -1.81
CA ILE A 14 2.87 0.78 -1.22
C ILE A 14 2.93 0.49 0.28
N ASP A 15 3.71 -0.50 0.69
CA ASP A 15 3.88 -0.85 2.10
C ASP A 15 4.58 0.28 2.87
N ASN A 16 5.62 0.90 2.29
CA ASN A 16 6.27 2.08 2.88
C ASN A 16 5.33 3.28 2.98
N MET A 17 4.46 3.48 1.98
CA MET A 17 3.43 4.52 2.03
C MET A 17 2.45 4.28 3.19
N LEU A 18 2.01 3.03 3.39
CA LEU A 18 1.15 2.66 4.52
C LEU A 18 1.85 2.87 5.87
N LEU A 19 3.11 2.46 6.00
CA LEU A 19 3.92 2.72 7.20
C LEU A 19 4.05 4.22 7.49
N GLY A 20 4.15 5.05 6.45
CA GLY A 20 4.23 6.50 6.55
C GLY A 20 2.97 7.19 7.07
N LEU A 21 1.80 6.53 7.03
CA LEU A 21 0.56 7.05 7.64
C LEU A 21 0.63 7.04 9.19
N GLY A 22 1.48 6.17 9.74
CA GLY A 22 1.71 6.03 11.17
C GLY A 22 0.75 5.05 11.85
N LYS A 23 1.08 4.73 13.11
CA LYS A 23 0.42 3.69 13.91
C LYS A 23 -1.08 3.91 14.07
N LYS A 24 -1.52 5.17 14.24
CA LYS A 24 -2.94 5.47 14.48
C LYS A 24 -3.79 5.13 13.26
N GLU A 25 -3.48 5.69 12.10
CA GLU A 25 -4.21 5.44 10.85
C GLU A 25 -4.25 3.94 10.50
N LEU A 26 -3.14 3.23 10.70
CA LEU A 26 -3.09 1.80 10.46
C LEU A 26 -4.00 1.01 11.42
N ASN A 27 -4.13 1.42 12.68
CA ASN A 27 -5.07 0.80 13.61
C ASN A 27 -6.52 1.10 13.21
N ASP A 28 -6.84 2.35 12.88
CA ASP A 28 -8.18 2.74 12.45
C ASP A 28 -8.61 1.91 11.21
N MET A 29 -7.71 1.71 10.24
CA MET A 29 -7.91 0.84 9.08
C MET A 29 -8.14 -0.64 9.45
N ILE A 30 -7.46 -1.14 10.48
CA ILE A 30 -7.64 -2.51 10.98
C ILE A 30 -9.00 -2.66 11.68
N GLU A 31 -9.40 -1.66 12.48
CA GLU A 31 -10.66 -1.64 13.22
C GLU A 31 -11.87 -1.53 12.29
N GLU A 32 -11.77 -0.76 11.21
CA GLU A 32 -12.80 -0.74 10.16
C GLU A 32 -12.97 -2.09 9.44
N GLY A 33 -11.98 -2.98 9.55
CA GLY A 33 -12.05 -4.35 9.05
C GLY A 33 -12.14 -4.47 7.52
N LYS A 34 -11.87 -3.39 6.78
CA LYS A 34 -11.97 -3.36 5.31
C LYS A 34 -10.61 -3.56 4.67
N GLU A 35 -10.59 -4.31 3.56
CA GLU A 35 -9.43 -4.35 2.69
C GLU A 35 -9.18 -2.97 2.08
N ILE A 36 -7.91 -2.59 1.95
CA ILE A 36 -7.52 -1.35 1.28
C ILE A 36 -7.13 -1.68 -0.15
N GLU A 37 -7.71 -0.96 -1.11
CA GLU A 37 -7.29 -0.96 -2.50
C GLU A 37 -6.57 0.34 -2.83
N ILE A 38 -5.32 0.25 -3.23
CA ILE A 38 -4.50 1.39 -3.64
C ILE A 38 -4.25 1.27 -5.14
N SER A 39 -4.62 2.30 -5.89
CA SER A 39 -4.38 2.37 -7.33
C SER A 39 -3.15 3.24 -7.62
N CYS A 40 -2.26 2.77 -8.49
CA CYS A 40 -1.14 3.58 -8.93
C CYS A 40 -1.62 4.60 -9.97
N ASN A 41 -1.54 5.89 -9.66
CA ASN A 41 -1.97 6.99 -10.54
C ASN A 41 -1.21 7.09 -11.88
N PHE A 42 -0.17 6.27 -12.10
CA PHE A 42 0.68 6.32 -13.28
C PHE A 42 0.50 5.15 -14.24
N CYS A 43 0.10 3.99 -13.73
CA CYS A 43 -0.06 2.78 -14.54
C CYS A 43 -1.36 2.02 -14.25
N ASP A 44 -2.24 2.61 -13.43
CA ASP A 44 -3.53 2.09 -13.00
C ASP A 44 -3.49 0.72 -12.32
N LYS A 45 -2.30 0.26 -11.96
CA LYS A 45 -2.14 -1.00 -11.23
C LYS A 45 -2.74 -0.89 -9.84
N LYS A 46 -3.65 -1.82 -9.53
CA LYS A 46 -4.32 -1.93 -8.24
C LYS A 46 -3.52 -2.85 -7.30
N TYR A 47 -3.35 -2.40 -6.07
CA TYR A 47 -2.70 -3.10 -4.98
C TYR A 47 -3.70 -3.28 -3.87
N LYS A 48 -4.08 -4.53 -3.62
CA LYS A 48 -4.93 -4.89 -2.49
C LYS A 48 -4.10 -5.23 -1.28
N ARG A 49 -4.55 -4.78 -0.11
CA ARG A 49 -3.96 -5.08 1.19
C ARG A 49 -5.05 -5.56 2.12
N SER A 50 -4.89 -6.80 2.57
CA SER A 50 -5.75 -7.38 3.58
C SER A 50 -5.48 -6.73 4.94
N VAL A 51 -6.48 -6.77 5.81
CA VAL A 51 -6.35 -6.36 7.21
C VAL A 51 -5.18 -7.07 7.90
N GLU A 52 -4.96 -8.35 7.58
CA GLU A 52 -3.84 -9.12 8.11
C GLU A 52 -2.48 -8.60 7.65
N HIS A 53 -2.35 -8.16 6.40
CA HIS A 53 -1.12 -7.52 5.91
C HIS A 53 -0.85 -6.21 6.64
N ILE A 54 -1.89 -5.41 6.89
CA ILE A 54 -1.78 -4.14 7.62
C ILE A 54 -1.35 -4.40 9.07
N LYS A 55 -1.90 -5.43 9.74
CA LYS A 55 -1.43 -5.87 11.05
C LYS A 55 0.06 -6.25 11.04
N ASN A 56 0.50 -6.96 9.99
CA ASN A 56 1.90 -7.31 9.83
C ASN A 56 2.81 -6.10 9.61
N LEU A 57 2.33 -5.07 8.91
CA LEU A 57 3.06 -3.80 8.76
C LEU A 57 3.16 -3.06 10.09
N LEU A 58 2.08 -3.03 10.87
CA LEU A 58 2.06 -2.41 12.20
C LEU A 58 3.07 -3.05 13.16
N ASN A 59 3.23 -4.37 13.10
CA ASN A 59 4.21 -5.11 13.91
C ASN A 59 5.68 -4.85 13.52
N LYS A 60 5.92 -4.21 12.36
CA LYS A 60 7.27 -3.83 11.90
C LYS A 60 7.65 -2.40 12.26
N LEU A 61 6.71 -1.58 12.76
CA LEU A 61 6.96 -0.25 13.32
C LEU A 61 7.50 -0.36 14.76
#